data_AF-A0A6P3I7N4-F1
#
_entry.id   AF-A0A6P3I7N4-F1
#
_cell.length_a   1.000
_cell.length_b   1.000
_cell.length_c   1.000
_cell.angle_alpha   90.00
_cell.angle_beta   90.00
_cell.angle_gamma   90.00
#
_symmetry.space_group_name_H-M   'P 1'
#
loop_
_entity.id
_entity.type
_entity.pdbx_description
1 polymer ?
#
loop_
_entity_poly.entity_id
_entity_poly.type
_entity_poly.pdbx_seq_one_letter_code
_entity_poly.pdbx_strand_id
1 'polypeptide(L)'
;MLYDSWSPLRKSGKEKVGHSCFLWALSFPGSTWQEKVAGIRSQMQKHHKAPTAVLLSALDETAWLFNLRGSDIPYNPFFYSYTLLTDSSIRLFANKSRFSSETLQYLNSSCTGPLCVQVEDYGQVRDSVQAYTSGDVKVWIGTSYTSYGLYEVIPKEKLLEDTYSPVMVTKAVKNSKEQTLLRASHVRDAVAVIRYLVWLEKNVPQGTVDEFSGAEQLEKFRG
;
A
#
# COMPACT_ATOMS: atom_id res chain seq x y z
N MET A 1 -12.88 -13.30 -14.70
CA MET A 1 -13.55 -12.26 -13.87
C MET A 1 -14.54 -13.00 -12.98
N LEU A 2 -14.22 -13.17 -11.69
CA LEU A 2 -15.19 -13.70 -10.73
C LEU A 2 -16.27 -12.62 -10.55
N TYR A 3 -17.40 -12.82 -11.21
CA TYR A 3 -18.54 -11.92 -11.10
C TYR A 3 -19.09 -11.97 -9.68
N ASP A 4 -19.12 -10.84 -9.00
CA ASP A 4 -19.77 -10.73 -7.69
C ASP A 4 -21.28 -10.71 -7.89
N SER A 5 -21.93 -11.87 -7.69
CA SER A 5 -23.37 -12.04 -7.83
C SER A 5 -24.19 -11.18 -6.86
N TRP A 6 -23.59 -10.62 -5.82
CA TRP A 6 -24.23 -9.73 -4.86
C TRP A 6 -24.22 -8.26 -5.29
N SER A 7 -23.36 -7.88 -6.24
CA SER A 7 -23.23 -6.49 -6.70
C SER A 7 -24.56 -5.90 -7.22
N PRO A 8 -25.37 -6.60 -8.04
CA PRO A 8 -26.68 -6.11 -8.48
C PRO A 8 -27.72 -6.00 -7.35
N LEU A 9 -27.53 -6.71 -6.24
CA LEU A 9 -28.46 -6.77 -5.12
C LEU A 9 -28.20 -5.67 -4.07
N ARG A 10 -27.06 -4.97 -4.13
CA ARG A 10 -26.77 -3.83 -3.25
C ARG A 10 -27.54 -2.58 -3.70
N LYS A 11 -28.71 -2.37 -3.09
CA LYS A 11 -29.59 -1.20 -3.30
C LYS A 11 -28.95 0.15 -2.94
N SER A 12 -27.86 0.15 -2.18
CA SER A 12 -27.02 1.33 -1.93
C SER A 12 -25.54 0.93 -1.97
N GLY A 13 -24.98 0.84 -3.17
CA GLY A 13 -23.53 0.87 -3.30
C GLY A 13 -23.04 2.23 -2.82
N LYS A 14 -22.52 2.32 -1.59
CA LYS A 14 -21.71 3.48 -1.22
C LYS A 14 -20.55 3.50 -2.19
N GLU A 15 -20.54 4.49 -3.09
CA GLU A 15 -19.37 4.80 -3.90
C GLU A 15 -18.22 4.96 -2.90
N LYS A 16 -17.12 4.22 -3.11
CA LYS A 16 -15.96 4.28 -2.21
C LYS A 16 -15.22 5.59 -2.44
N VAL A 17 -15.79 6.68 -1.96
CA VAL A 17 -15.17 8.00 -1.96
C VAL A 17 -14.18 8.03 -0.81
N GLY A 18 -12.94 7.58 -1.03
CA GLY A 18 -11.87 7.86 -0.06
C GLY A 18 -11.48 9.35 -0.09
N HIS A 19 -10.61 9.81 0.82
CA HIS A 19 -9.98 11.16 0.74
C HIS A 19 -8.63 11.13 0.03
N SER A 20 -8.25 12.21 -0.66
CA SER A 20 -7.06 12.32 -1.53
C SER A 20 -5.86 11.47 -1.06
N CYS A 21 -5.21 10.78 -2.01
CA CYS A 21 -3.89 10.22 -1.77
C CYS A 21 -2.90 11.36 -1.53
N PHE A 22 -1.98 11.18 -0.58
CA PHE A 22 -1.02 12.21 -0.19
C PHE A 22 0.38 11.64 0.00
N LEU A 23 1.37 12.52 -0.15
CA LEU A 23 2.78 12.20 0.07
C LEU A 23 3.04 11.99 1.56
N TRP A 24 3.72 10.89 1.90
CA TRP A 24 4.38 10.81 3.18
C TRP A 24 5.67 11.62 3.09
N ALA A 25 5.70 12.80 3.72
CA ALA A 25 6.81 13.74 3.68
C ALA A 25 8.19 13.05 3.76
N LEU A 26 9.10 13.42 2.85
CA LEU A 26 10.39 12.75 2.61
C LEU A 26 11.30 12.63 3.85
N SER A 27 11.08 13.47 4.87
CA SER A 27 11.81 13.41 6.15
C SER A 27 11.56 12.12 6.93
N PHE A 28 10.48 11.39 6.63
CA PHE A 28 10.05 10.24 7.43
C PHE A 28 10.52 8.86 6.92
N PRO A 29 10.39 8.49 5.63
CA PRO A 29 10.65 7.11 5.19
C PRO A 29 12.13 6.72 5.20
N GLY A 30 13.02 7.71 5.25
CA GLY A 30 14.47 7.55 5.24
C GLY A 30 15.09 7.04 3.94
N SER A 31 14.27 6.72 2.95
CA SER A 31 14.64 6.39 1.58
C SER A 31 13.58 6.96 0.62
N THR A 32 14.05 7.44 -0.52
CA THR A 32 13.20 7.89 -1.63
C THR A 32 12.52 6.70 -2.31
N TRP A 33 11.43 6.93 -3.03
CA TRP A 33 10.77 5.84 -3.75
C TRP A 33 11.64 5.30 -4.88
N GLN A 34 12.47 6.14 -5.49
CA GLN A 34 13.42 5.77 -6.54
C GLN A 34 14.47 4.80 -6.01
N GLU A 35 15.03 5.06 -4.82
CA GLU A 35 15.96 4.14 -4.15
C GLU A 35 15.29 2.79 -3.85
N LYS A 36 14.04 2.81 -3.39
CA LYS A 36 13.28 1.58 -3.14
C LYS A 36 13.06 0.79 -4.44
N VAL A 37 12.62 1.44 -5.52
CA VAL A 37 12.46 0.82 -6.83
C VAL A 37 13.77 0.24 -7.34
N ALA A 38 14.89 0.97 -7.23
CA ALA A 38 16.21 0.47 -7.60
C ALA A 38 16.60 -0.76 -6.77
N GLY A 39 16.31 -0.75 -5.46
CA GLY A 39 16.52 -1.90 -4.57
C GLY A 39 15.74 -3.14 -5.00
N ILE A 40 14.46 -2.99 -5.35
CA ILE A 40 13.62 -4.11 -5.83
C ILE A 40 14.09 -4.62 -7.19
N ARG A 41 14.45 -3.73 -8.14
CA ARG A 41 15.05 -4.14 -9.43
C ARG A 41 16.37 -4.88 -9.23
N SER A 42 17.21 -4.45 -8.29
CA SER A 42 18.43 -5.18 -7.95
C SER A 42 18.15 -6.59 -7.41
N GLN A 43 17.08 -6.75 -6.61
CA GLN A 43 16.64 -8.07 -6.15
C GLN A 43 16.14 -8.94 -7.31
N MET A 44 15.39 -8.37 -8.26
CA MET A 44 14.96 -9.07 -9.47
C MET A 44 16.16 -9.60 -10.27
N GLN A 45 17.16 -8.74 -10.52
CA GLN A 45 18.37 -9.07 -11.28
C GLN A 45 19.24 -10.14 -10.60
N LYS A 46 19.33 -10.11 -9.27
CA LYS A 46 20.12 -11.07 -8.48
C LYS A 46 19.40 -12.40 -8.27
N HIS A 47 18.09 -12.46 -8.49
CA HIS A 47 17.32 -13.67 -8.27
C HIS A 47 17.64 -14.71 -9.35
N HIS A 48 17.94 -15.95 -8.96
CA HIS A 48 18.36 -17.04 -9.85
C HIS A 48 17.37 -17.37 -10.99
N LYS A 49 16.07 -17.08 -10.80
CA LYS A 49 15.04 -17.25 -11.84
C LYS A 49 14.86 -16.05 -12.77
N ALA A 50 15.57 -14.95 -12.53
CA ALA A 50 15.55 -13.69 -13.30
C ALA A 50 14.12 -13.20 -13.65
N PRO A 51 13.26 -12.89 -12.65
CA PRO A 51 11.97 -12.28 -12.91
C PRO A 51 12.14 -10.93 -13.59
N THR A 52 11.35 -10.66 -14.61
CA THR A 52 11.35 -9.41 -15.39
C THR A 52 10.31 -8.40 -14.86
N ALA A 53 9.43 -8.85 -13.96
CA ALA A 53 8.49 -8.00 -13.25
C ALA A 53 8.19 -8.48 -11.83
N VAL A 54 7.74 -7.54 -10.98
CA VAL A 54 7.07 -7.81 -9.70
C VAL A 54 5.67 -7.22 -9.77
N LEU A 55 4.65 -8.03 -9.49
CA LEU A 55 3.26 -7.58 -9.37
C LEU A 55 2.90 -7.45 -7.89
N LEU A 56 2.61 -6.23 -7.45
CA LEU A 56 2.19 -5.91 -6.09
C LEU A 56 0.67 -5.83 -6.03
N SER A 57 0.09 -6.70 -5.21
CA SER A 57 -1.35 -6.78 -4.98
C SER A 57 -1.77 -6.26 -3.60
N ALA A 58 -0.84 -6.18 -2.64
CA ALA A 58 -1.14 -5.62 -1.33
C ALA A 58 -1.01 -4.09 -1.35
N LEU A 59 -1.99 -3.41 -0.75
CA LEU A 59 -2.08 -1.95 -0.80
C LEU A 59 -0.94 -1.26 -0.04
N ASP A 60 -0.48 -1.89 1.03
CA ASP A 60 0.62 -1.40 1.86
C ASP A 60 1.98 -1.51 1.18
N GLU A 61 2.17 -2.49 0.27
CA GLU A 61 3.36 -2.59 -0.56
C GLU A 61 3.46 -1.42 -1.54
N THR A 62 2.38 -1.14 -2.28
CA THR A 62 2.32 -0.01 -3.22
C THR A 62 2.52 1.32 -2.46
N ALA A 63 1.83 1.50 -1.34
CA ALA A 63 1.98 2.66 -0.47
C ALA A 63 3.42 2.83 0.06
N TRP A 64 4.07 1.74 0.48
CA TRP A 64 5.45 1.79 0.96
C TRP A 64 6.46 2.05 -0.15
N LEU A 65 6.29 1.42 -1.32
CA LEU A 65 7.20 1.56 -2.46
C LEU A 65 7.27 3.02 -2.93
N PHE A 66 6.11 3.68 -3.04
CA PHE A 66 6.00 5.05 -3.53
C PHE A 66 5.99 6.13 -2.44
N ASN A 67 6.13 5.77 -1.16
CA ASN A 67 5.98 6.71 -0.04
C ASN A 67 4.63 7.48 -0.07
N LEU A 68 3.56 6.81 -0.50
CA LEU A 68 2.21 7.38 -0.59
C LEU A 68 1.31 6.84 0.50
N ARG A 69 0.32 7.62 0.95
CA ARG A 69 -0.72 7.17 1.87
C ARG A 69 -2.10 7.59 1.37
N GLY A 70 -3.10 6.83 1.81
CA GLY A 70 -4.51 7.02 1.48
C GLY A 70 -5.39 6.86 2.70
N SER A 71 -6.70 6.86 2.48
CA SER A 71 -7.71 6.73 3.53
C SER A 71 -8.90 5.90 3.07
N ASP A 72 -8.68 5.01 2.09
CA ASP A 72 -9.76 4.24 1.45
C ASP A 72 -10.32 3.15 2.37
N ILE A 73 -9.58 2.79 3.41
CA ILE A 73 -9.93 1.76 4.40
C ILE A 73 -9.76 2.36 5.80
N PRO A 74 -10.80 2.36 6.65
CA PRO A 74 -10.68 2.83 8.03
C PRO A 74 -9.50 2.18 8.76
N TYR A 75 -8.78 2.99 9.54
CA TYR A 75 -7.61 2.59 10.34
C TYR A 75 -6.40 2.07 9.55
N ASN A 76 -6.46 2.08 8.22
CA ASN A 76 -5.39 1.61 7.34
C ASN A 76 -5.06 2.71 6.32
N PRO A 77 -3.89 3.38 6.40
CA PRO A 77 -3.61 4.56 5.60
C PRO A 77 -3.19 4.22 4.15
N PHE A 78 -3.95 3.36 3.49
CA PHE A 78 -3.69 2.84 2.14
C PHE A 78 -4.81 3.24 1.18
N PHE A 79 -4.54 3.04 -0.11
CA PHE A 79 -5.47 3.33 -1.20
C PHE A 79 -5.54 2.13 -2.15
N TYR A 80 -6.71 1.89 -2.74
CA TYR A 80 -6.91 0.79 -3.68
C TYR A 80 -5.98 0.95 -4.88
N SER A 81 -5.05 0.00 -5.02
CA SER A 81 -4.03 0.06 -6.04
C SER A 81 -3.42 -1.29 -6.35
N TYR A 82 -2.90 -1.42 -7.56
CA TYR A 82 -1.94 -2.45 -7.95
C TYR A 82 -0.70 -1.79 -8.54
N THR A 83 0.44 -2.46 -8.46
CA THR A 83 1.66 -2.01 -9.12
C THR A 83 2.28 -3.13 -9.93
N LEU A 84 2.56 -2.87 -11.21
CA LEU A 84 3.42 -3.73 -12.01
C LEU A 84 4.75 -3.01 -12.23
N LEU A 85 5.77 -3.46 -11.49
CA LEU A 85 7.13 -2.95 -11.58
C LEU A 85 7.95 -3.86 -12.50
N THR A 86 8.52 -3.30 -13.56
CA THR A 86 9.45 -4.00 -14.46
C THR A 86 10.84 -3.34 -14.40
N ASP A 87 11.82 -3.91 -15.08
CA ASP A 87 13.15 -3.30 -15.21
C ASP A 87 13.15 -1.92 -15.87
N SER A 88 12.21 -1.65 -16.78
CA SER A 88 12.20 -0.45 -17.62
C SER A 88 10.96 0.43 -17.50
N SER A 89 9.91 -0.02 -16.81
CA SER A 89 8.65 0.70 -16.64
C SER A 89 8.01 0.43 -15.28
N ILE A 90 7.14 1.36 -14.85
CA ILE A 90 6.39 1.28 -13.62
C ILE A 90 4.94 1.64 -13.95
N ARG A 91 4.00 0.72 -13.73
CA ARG A 91 2.56 0.98 -13.88
C ARG A 91 1.88 0.91 -12.53
N LEU A 92 1.19 1.98 -12.16
CA LEU A 92 0.38 2.11 -10.96
C LEU A 92 -1.10 2.15 -11.36
N PHE A 93 -1.84 1.11 -11.02
CA PHE A 93 -3.28 1.02 -11.30
C PHE A 93 -4.04 1.55 -10.11
N ALA A 94 -4.64 2.72 -10.23
CA ALA A 94 -5.39 3.37 -9.16
C ALA A 94 -6.37 4.39 -9.76
N ASN A 95 -7.32 4.88 -8.96
CA ASN A 95 -8.19 5.96 -9.44
C ASN A 95 -7.37 7.28 -9.53
N LYS A 96 -7.18 7.78 -10.75
CA LYS A 96 -6.38 8.98 -11.04
C LYS A 96 -6.87 10.23 -10.32
N SER A 97 -8.18 10.38 -10.12
CA SER A 97 -8.77 11.56 -9.47
C SER A 97 -8.36 11.70 -7.99
N ARG A 98 -7.75 10.66 -7.43
CA ARG A 98 -7.28 10.59 -6.04
C ARG A 98 -5.91 11.24 -5.86
N PHE A 99 -5.17 11.51 -6.92
CA PHE A 99 -3.83 12.06 -6.85
C PHE A 99 -3.85 13.55 -7.16
N SER A 100 -3.29 14.35 -6.25
CA SER A 100 -3.07 15.78 -6.50
C SER A 100 -2.04 15.99 -7.62
N SER A 101 -2.04 17.18 -8.24
CA SER A 101 -1.01 17.58 -9.21
C SER A 101 0.40 17.43 -8.64
N GLU A 102 0.59 17.79 -7.36
CA GLU A 102 1.86 17.61 -6.63
C GLU A 102 2.27 16.13 -6.55
N THR A 103 1.32 15.23 -6.25
CA THR A 103 1.61 13.79 -6.16
C THR A 103 1.94 13.21 -7.53
N LEU A 104 1.22 13.62 -8.57
CA LEU A 104 1.50 13.21 -9.96
C LEU A 104 2.88 13.70 -10.43
N GLN A 105 3.25 14.94 -10.07
CA GLN A 105 4.58 15.48 -10.33
C GLN A 105 5.67 14.71 -9.56
N TYR A 106 5.46 14.39 -8.29
CA TYR A 106 6.38 13.59 -7.47
C TYR A 106 6.67 12.20 -8.07
N LEU A 107 5.64 11.59 -8.66
CA LEU A 107 5.72 10.30 -9.34
C LEU A 107 6.25 10.38 -10.78
N ASN A 108 6.57 11.59 -11.25
CA ASN A 108 6.95 11.88 -12.64
C ASN A 108 5.96 11.27 -13.65
N SER A 109 4.66 11.41 -13.42
CA SER A 109 3.64 10.69 -14.21
C SER A 109 3.51 11.15 -15.66
N SER A 110 4.11 12.30 -16.02
CA SER A 110 4.05 12.88 -17.37
C SER A 110 5.22 12.47 -18.27
N CYS A 111 6.20 11.71 -17.78
CA CYS A 111 7.36 11.28 -18.58
C CYS A 111 7.30 9.82 -18.99
N THR A 112 8.20 9.44 -19.90
CA THR A 112 8.47 8.05 -20.28
C THR A 112 9.90 7.70 -19.89
N GLY A 113 10.07 6.61 -19.14
CA GLY A 113 11.37 6.20 -18.64
C GLY A 113 11.26 5.24 -17.45
N PRO A 114 12.39 4.66 -17.01
CA PRO A 114 12.41 3.65 -15.96
C PRO A 114 12.02 4.20 -14.58
N LEU A 115 12.04 5.52 -14.38
CA LEU A 115 11.63 6.19 -13.15
C LEU A 115 10.43 7.13 -13.38
N CYS A 116 9.59 6.83 -14.37
CA CYS A 116 8.31 7.48 -14.59
C CYS A 116 7.19 6.51 -14.20
N VAL A 117 6.28 6.92 -13.33
CA VAL A 117 5.15 6.08 -12.90
C VAL A 117 3.95 6.37 -13.79
N GLN A 118 3.60 5.40 -14.63
CA GLN A 118 2.41 5.46 -15.47
C GLN A 118 1.20 5.12 -14.60
N VAL A 119 0.39 6.14 -14.29
CA VAL A 119 -0.87 5.93 -13.57
C VAL A 119 -1.92 5.47 -14.59
N GLU A 120 -2.55 4.34 -14.34
CA GLU A 120 -3.60 3.71 -15.15
C GLU A 120 -4.85 3.48 -14.29
N ASP A 121 -6.01 3.32 -14.91
CA ASP A 121 -7.24 3.10 -14.15
C ASP A 121 -7.18 1.77 -13.42
N TYR A 122 -7.72 1.73 -12.19
CA TYR A 122 -7.67 0.56 -11.31
C TYR A 122 -8.14 -0.74 -12.01
N GLY A 123 -9.17 -0.66 -12.85
CA GLY A 123 -9.71 -1.80 -13.59
C GLY A 123 -8.81 -2.35 -14.70
N GLN A 124 -7.81 -1.59 -15.17
CA GLN A 124 -6.95 -1.96 -16.29
C GLN A 124 -5.86 -2.96 -15.90
N VAL A 125 -5.65 -3.22 -14.60
CA VAL A 125 -4.59 -4.12 -14.11
C VAL A 125 -4.62 -5.49 -14.80
N ARG A 126 -5.81 -6.07 -15.00
CA ARG A 126 -5.95 -7.42 -15.56
C ARG A 126 -5.43 -7.46 -16.99
N ASP A 127 -5.92 -6.56 -17.84
CA ASP A 127 -5.58 -6.50 -19.25
C ASP A 127 -4.10 -6.12 -19.43
N SER A 128 -3.60 -5.19 -18.60
CA SER A 128 -2.20 -4.77 -18.61
C SER A 128 -1.22 -5.86 -18.19
N VAL A 129 -1.59 -6.73 -17.23
CA VAL A 129 -0.83 -7.92 -16.86
C VAL A 129 -0.91 -8.97 -17.97
N GLN A 130 -2.09 -9.24 -18.52
CA GLN A 130 -2.28 -10.19 -19.62
C GLN A 130 -1.42 -9.81 -20.84
N ALA A 131 -1.47 -8.54 -21.24
CA ALA A 131 -0.66 -8.01 -22.34
C ALA A 131 0.84 -8.18 -22.06
N TYR A 132 1.29 -7.87 -20.84
CA TYR A 132 2.69 -8.08 -20.46
C TYR A 132 3.11 -9.55 -20.54
N THR A 133 2.26 -10.45 -20.05
CA THR A 133 2.51 -11.90 -20.06
C THR A 133 2.42 -12.54 -21.45
N SER A 134 2.05 -11.78 -22.49
CA SER A 134 2.10 -12.26 -23.88
C SER A 134 3.54 -12.33 -24.40
N GLY A 135 4.46 -11.53 -23.84
CA GLY A 135 5.89 -11.58 -24.15
C GLY A 135 6.63 -12.70 -23.41
N ASP A 136 7.93 -12.86 -23.68
CA ASP A 136 8.80 -13.74 -22.90
C ASP A 136 9.23 -13.06 -21.60
N VAL A 137 8.48 -13.33 -20.53
CA VAL A 137 8.58 -12.61 -19.26
C VAL A 137 8.41 -13.57 -18.10
N LYS A 138 8.85 -13.14 -16.91
CA LYS A 138 8.59 -13.84 -15.66
C LYS A 138 8.13 -12.88 -14.58
N VAL A 139 6.95 -13.13 -14.02
CA VAL A 139 6.27 -12.26 -13.07
C VAL A 139 6.39 -12.84 -11.67
N TRP A 140 7.02 -12.08 -10.78
CA TRP A 140 7.14 -12.42 -9.37
C TRP A 140 5.94 -11.88 -8.59
N ILE A 141 5.28 -12.75 -7.85
CA ILE A 141 4.12 -12.41 -7.03
C ILE A 141 4.28 -12.93 -5.60
N GLY A 142 3.61 -12.25 -4.65
CA GLY A 142 3.35 -12.79 -3.32
C GLY A 142 1.99 -13.49 -3.29
N THR A 143 1.97 -14.80 -3.07
CA THR A 143 0.75 -15.63 -3.13
C THR A 143 -0.21 -15.39 -1.97
N SER A 144 0.25 -14.90 -0.81
CA SER A 144 -0.60 -14.71 0.38
C SER A 144 -1.74 -13.69 0.22
N TYR A 145 -1.64 -12.79 -0.76
CA TYR A 145 -2.58 -11.67 -0.95
C TYR A 145 -2.92 -11.39 -2.42
N THR A 146 -2.28 -12.08 -3.37
CA THR A 146 -2.67 -12.00 -4.78
C THR A 146 -3.97 -12.76 -4.97
N SER A 147 -5.02 -12.06 -5.40
CA SER A 147 -6.31 -12.69 -5.66
C SER A 147 -6.23 -13.66 -6.84
N TYR A 148 -7.06 -14.70 -6.82
CA TYR A 148 -7.12 -15.66 -7.93
C TYR A 148 -7.39 -14.99 -9.28
N GLY A 149 -8.16 -13.89 -9.30
CA GLY A 149 -8.47 -13.14 -10.52
C GLY A 149 -7.27 -12.48 -11.20
N LEU A 150 -6.19 -12.19 -10.47
CA LEU A 150 -4.92 -11.75 -11.08
C LEU A 150 -3.97 -12.93 -11.30
N TYR A 151 -3.97 -13.89 -10.37
CA TYR A 151 -3.18 -15.10 -10.46
C TYR A 151 -3.46 -15.87 -11.77
N GLU A 152 -4.74 -16.10 -12.10
CA GLU A 152 -5.17 -16.90 -13.25
C GLU A 152 -4.76 -16.30 -14.61
N VAL A 153 -4.44 -15.01 -14.64
CA VAL A 153 -4.10 -14.28 -15.87
C VAL A 153 -2.64 -14.51 -16.26
N ILE A 154 -1.80 -14.90 -15.30
CA ILE A 154 -0.38 -15.15 -15.52
C ILE A 154 -0.21 -16.64 -15.84
N PRO A 155 0.34 -17.02 -17.01
CA PRO A 155 0.62 -18.42 -17.33
C PRO A 155 1.55 -19.05 -16.29
N LYS A 156 1.31 -20.30 -15.89
CA LYS A 156 2.03 -20.97 -14.80
C LYS A 156 3.55 -21.00 -15.03
N GLU A 157 3.97 -21.19 -16.27
CA GLU A 157 5.36 -21.22 -16.69
C GLU A 157 6.08 -19.86 -16.59
N LYS A 158 5.32 -18.76 -16.57
CA LYS A 158 5.82 -17.38 -16.42
C LYS A 158 5.74 -16.88 -14.98
N LEU A 159 5.26 -17.71 -14.06
CA LEU A 159 4.95 -17.32 -12.71
C LEU A 159 6.11 -17.67 -11.77
N LEU A 160 6.56 -16.68 -11.00
CA LEU A 160 7.48 -16.88 -9.88
C LEU A 160 6.70 -16.64 -8.58
N GLU A 161 6.45 -17.74 -7.87
CA GLU A 161 5.68 -17.73 -6.62
C GLU A 161 6.62 -17.68 -5.43
N ASP A 162 6.34 -16.76 -4.51
CA ASP A 162 6.75 -16.83 -3.12
C ASP A 162 5.53 -16.55 -2.21
N THR A 163 5.65 -16.87 -0.92
CA THR A 163 4.63 -16.51 0.07
C THR A 163 4.42 -14.99 0.13
N TYR A 164 5.52 -14.22 0.01
CA TYR A 164 5.54 -12.76 0.10
C TYR A 164 6.39 -12.19 -1.03
N SER A 165 6.00 -11.03 -1.58
CA SER A 165 6.82 -10.36 -2.60
C SER A 165 8.13 -9.80 -2.01
N PRO A 166 9.12 -9.46 -2.85
CA PRO A 166 10.36 -8.82 -2.38
C PRO A 166 10.09 -7.49 -1.66
N VAL A 167 9.01 -6.78 -2.00
CA VAL A 167 8.62 -5.53 -1.33
C VAL A 167 8.17 -5.79 0.10
N MET A 168 7.32 -6.81 0.30
CA MET A 168 6.86 -7.21 1.63
C MET A 168 8.02 -7.59 2.55
N VAL A 169 8.96 -8.39 2.04
CA VAL A 169 10.15 -8.83 2.78
C VAL A 169 11.05 -7.63 3.09
N THR A 170 11.30 -6.77 2.11
CA THR A 170 12.16 -5.58 2.28
C THR A 170 11.57 -4.63 3.31
N LYS A 171 10.28 -4.30 3.21
CA LYS A 171 9.64 -3.36 4.14
C LYS A 171 9.49 -3.94 5.55
N ALA A 172 9.60 -5.26 5.74
CA ALA A 172 9.55 -5.86 7.07
C ALA A 172 10.73 -5.39 7.94
N VAL A 173 11.92 -5.28 7.34
CA VAL A 173 13.14 -4.80 8.01
C VAL A 173 13.20 -3.27 7.96
N LYS A 174 12.94 -2.63 9.09
CA LYS A 174 12.90 -1.16 9.19
C LYS A 174 14.30 -0.55 9.15
N ASN A 175 14.46 0.50 8.35
CA ASN A 175 15.69 1.28 8.37
C ASN A 175 15.82 2.13 9.66
N SER A 176 17.00 2.68 9.93
CA SER A 176 17.26 3.43 11.16
C SER A 176 16.33 4.62 11.38
N LYS A 177 15.95 5.35 10.32
CA LYS A 177 15.00 6.47 10.39
C LYS A 177 13.59 5.98 10.70
N GLU A 178 13.11 4.94 10.02
CA GLU A 178 11.82 4.31 10.32
C GLU A 178 11.74 3.84 11.78
N GLN A 179 12.80 3.21 12.29
CA GLN A 179 12.87 2.77 13.69
C GLN A 179 12.81 3.95 14.67
N THR A 180 13.53 5.03 14.40
CA THR A 180 13.49 6.24 15.25
C THR A 180 12.10 6.85 15.30
N LEU A 181 11.42 6.92 14.16
CA LEU A 181 10.05 7.44 14.09
C LEU A 181 9.04 6.53 14.76
N LEU A 182 9.21 5.21 14.66
CA LEU A 182 8.42 4.24 15.40
C LEU A 182 8.58 4.45 16.90
N ARG A 183 9.81 4.59 17.41
CA ARG A 183 10.07 4.88 18.84
C ARG A 183 9.40 6.18 19.27
N ALA A 184 9.58 7.26 18.51
CA ALA A 184 8.96 8.56 18.81
C ALA A 184 7.42 8.48 18.81
N SER A 185 6.83 7.68 17.92
CA SER A 185 5.38 7.47 17.88
C SER A 185 4.87 6.67 19.08
N HIS A 186 5.61 5.63 19.49
CA HIS A 186 5.27 4.87 20.71
C HIS A 186 5.40 5.71 21.98
N VAL A 187 6.39 6.60 22.07
CA VAL A 187 6.51 7.52 23.22
C VAL A 187 5.30 8.46 23.29
N ARG A 188 4.86 9.01 22.16
CA ARG A 188 3.66 9.86 22.11
C ARG A 188 2.39 9.09 22.49
N ASP A 189 2.22 7.88 21.98
CA ASP A 189 1.08 7.03 22.33
C ASP A 189 1.08 6.63 23.82
N ALA A 190 2.26 6.31 24.37
CA ALA A 190 2.41 6.01 25.79
C ALA A 190 1.96 7.17 26.68
N VAL A 191 2.28 8.42 26.32
CA VAL A 191 1.79 9.60 27.05
C VAL A 191 0.27 9.68 27.01
N ALA A 192 -0.37 9.42 25.87
CA ALA A 192 -1.83 9.40 25.75
C ALA A 192 -2.45 8.29 26.62
N VAL A 193 -1.88 7.09 26.60
CA VAL A 193 -2.34 5.94 27.40
C VAL A 193 -2.17 6.21 28.90
N ILE A 194 -1.05 6.78 29.35
CA ILE A 194 -0.83 7.12 30.76
C ILE A 194 -1.86 8.16 31.23
N ARG A 195 -2.12 9.20 30.42
CA ARG A 195 -3.15 10.21 30.73
C ARG A 195 -4.54 9.58 30.81
N TYR A 196 -4.83 8.63 29.92
CA TYR A 196 -6.07 7.87 29.93
C TYR A 196 -6.23 7.03 31.19
N LEU A 197 -5.20 6.30 31.62
CA LEU A 197 -5.23 5.49 32.84
C LEU A 197 -5.45 6.35 34.10
N VAL A 198 -4.75 7.48 34.23
CA VAL A 198 -4.96 8.43 35.34
C VAL A 198 -6.38 9.03 35.31
N TRP A 199 -6.93 9.25 34.12
CA TRP A 199 -8.31 9.70 33.98
C TRP A 199 -9.32 8.62 34.40
N LEU A 200 -9.10 7.35 34.02
CA LEU A 200 -9.96 6.24 34.42
C LEU A 200 -9.99 6.05 35.94
N GLU A 201 -8.83 6.05 36.60
CA GLU A 201 -8.74 5.91 38.06
C GLU A 201 -9.60 6.93 38.81
N LYS A 202 -9.73 8.14 38.27
CA LYS A 202 -10.53 9.22 38.86
C LYS A 202 -12.02 9.12 38.55
N ASN A 203 -12.39 8.66 37.36
CA ASN A 203 -13.77 8.76 36.85
C ASN A 203 -14.56 7.45 36.93
N VAL A 204 -13.91 6.28 36.84
CA VAL A 204 -14.59 4.98 36.95
C VAL A 204 -15.30 4.79 38.30
N PRO A 205 -14.71 5.14 39.46
CA PRO A 205 -15.40 4.99 40.74
C PRO A 205 -16.67 5.86 40.88
N GLN A 206 -16.83 6.89 40.04
CA GLN A 206 -18.02 7.75 40.03
C GLN A 206 -19.19 7.12 39.28
N GLY A 207 -18.98 6.01 38.57
CA GLY A 207 -20.02 5.30 37.81
C GLY A 207 -20.47 6.00 36.52
N THR A 208 -19.68 6.95 36.00
CA THR A 208 -20.01 7.77 34.83
C THR A 208 -19.29 7.35 33.54
N VAL A 209 -18.45 6.31 33.60
CA VAL A 209 -17.64 5.82 32.48
C VAL A 209 -18.16 4.47 32.01
N ASP A 210 -18.37 4.36 30.70
CA ASP A 210 -18.68 3.11 29.99
C ASP A 210 -17.62 2.83 28.91
N GLU A 211 -17.77 1.70 28.19
CA GLU A 211 -16.80 1.28 27.17
C GLU A 211 -16.66 2.31 26.04
N PHE A 212 -17.74 2.98 25.66
CA PHE A 212 -17.77 3.92 24.55
C PHE A 212 -17.14 5.26 24.93
N SER A 213 -17.56 5.85 26.05
CA SER A 213 -17.03 7.11 26.57
C SER A 213 -15.55 6.99 26.96
N GLY A 214 -15.12 5.82 27.44
CA GLY A 214 -13.70 5.51 27.63
C GLY A 214 -12.91 5.53 26.31
N ALA A 215 -13.41 4.85 25.27
CA ALA A 215 -12.77 4.84 23.96
C ALA A 215 -12.69 6.25 23.33
N GLU A 216 -13.76 7.03 23.38
CA GLU A 216 -13.76 8.42 22.92
C GLU A 216 -12.76 9.29 23.68
N GLN A 217 -12.62 9.08 24.98
CA GLN A 217 -11.68 9.84 25.80
C GLN A 217 -10.23 9.49 25.48
N LEU A 218 -9.93 8.22 25.21
CA LEU A 218 -8.60 7.80 24.76
C LEU A 218 -8.24 8.42 23.40
N GLU A 219 -9.19 8.45 22.46
CA GLU A 219 -8.97 9.08 21.14
C GLU A 219 -8.65 10.58 21.30
N LYS A 220 -9.38 11.30 22.16
CA LYS A 220 -9.09 12.71 22.47
C LYS A 220 -7.68 12.92 23.04
N PHE A 221 -7.12 11.95 23.74
CA PHE A 221 -5.74 12.04 24.25
C PHE A 221 -4.69 11.76 23.18
N ARG A 222 -5.01 10.96 22.16
CA ARG A 222 -4.12 10.67 21.02
C ARG A 222 -4.06 11.83 20.03
N GLY A 223 -5.14 12.62 19.94
CA GLY A 223 -5.23 13.84 19.13
C GLY A 223 -5.90 13.60 17.80
#